data_AF-A0A252BR75-F1
#
_entry.id   AF-A0A252BR75-F1
#
_cell.length_a   1.000
_cell.length_b   1.000
_cell.length_c   1.000
_cell.angle_alpha   90.00
_cell.angle_beta   90.00
_cell.angle_gamma   90.00
#
_symmetry.space_group_name_H-M   'P 1'
#
loop_
_entity.id
_entity.type
_entity.pdbx_description
1 polymer ?
#
loop_
_entity_poly.entity_id
_entity_poly.type
_entity_poly.pdbx_seq_one_letter_code
_entity_poly.pdbx_strand_id
1 'polypeptide(L)'
;GFRGSCIRLRKGAAGTALKQVSPDETVAIGEGIETCLSVALACPDLRILAAISLANLGTIRLPDAARNVLILADRDSSPQAQQGLEKAVAQHIQAGRSVSVAMPPKGQKDFNDALK
;
A
#
# COMPACT_ATOMS: atom_id res chain seq x y z
N GLY A 1 -2.23 -15.14 16.60
CA GLY A 1 -2.82 -14.18 15.66
C GLY A 1 -1.82 -13.89 14.56
N PHE A 2 -2.19 -14.10 13.30
CA PHE A 2 -1.31 -13.87 12.15
C PHE A 2 -1.09 -12.35 11.99
N ARG A 3 0.10 -11.86 12.34
CA ARG A 3 0.50 -10.46 12.14
C ARG A 3 1.29 -10.34 10.83
N GLY A 4 0.88 -9.41 9.96
CA GLY A 4 1.69 -9.01 8.79
C GLY A 4 1.45 -9.79 7.49
N SER A 5 0.34 -10.53 7.38
CA SER A 5 -0.04 -11.18 6.12
C SER A 5 -0.49 -10.16 5.08
N CYS A 6 0.03 -10.26 3.86
CA CYS A 6 -0.40 -9.46 2.72
C CYS A 6 -0.53 -10.34 1.47
N ILE A 7 -1.39 -9.91 0.54
CA ILE A 7 -1.52 -10.52 -0.78
C ILE A 7 -0.61 -9.74 -1.72
N ARG A 8 0.30 -10.45 -2.43
CA ARG A 8 1.23 -9.84 -3.39
C ARG A 8 0.58 -9.82 -4.76
N LEU A 9 0.09 -8.66 -5.19
CA LEU A 9 -0.62 -8.54 -6.46
C LEU A 9 0.32 -8.25 -7.62
N ARG A 10 1.42 -7.52 -7.38
CA ARG A 10 2.36 -7.15 -8.45
C ARG A 10 3.81 -7.06 -8.00
N LYS A 11 4.73 -7.49 -8.86
CA LYS A 11 6.18 -7.54 -8.58
C LYS A 11 6.95 -6.24 -8.91
N GLY A 12 6.29 -5.24 -9.50
CA GLY A 12 6.93 -4.03 -10.03
C GLY A 12 7.71 -4.27 -11.32
N ALA A 13 8.27 -3.20 -11.89
CA ALA A 13 8.97 -3.23 -13.18
C ALA A 13 10.11 -4.26 -13.25
N ALA A 14 10.85 -4.43 -12.15
CA ALA A 14 11.96 -5.39 -12.08
C ALA A 14 11.51 -6.85 -12.12
N GLY A 15 10.23 -7.15 -11.85
CA GLY A 15 9.69 -8.52 -11.90
C GLY A 15 10.25 -9.48 -10.84
N THR A 16 11.00 -8.97 -9.86
CA THR A 16 11.69 -9.78 -8.84
C THR A 16 10.79 -10.13 -7.65
N ALA A 17 11.24 -11.07 -6.82
CA ALA A 17 10.52 -11.41 -5.59
C ALA A 17 10.56 -10.26 -4.57
N LEU A 18 9.63 -10.24 -3.60
CA LEU A 18 9.59 -9.20 -2.54
C LEU A 18 10.93 -9.05 -1.81
N LYS A 19 11.58 -10.19 -1.49
CA LYS A 19 12.89 -10.25 -0.82
C LYS A 19 14.05 -9.64 -1.62
N GLN A 20 13.86 -9.35 -2.92
CA GLN A 20 14.86 -8.80 -3.84
C GLN A 20 14.47 -7.38 -4.32
N VAL A 21 13.60 -6.69 -3.58
CA VAL A 21 13.22 -5.31 -3.89
C VAL A 21 14.45 -4.40 -3.81
N SER A 22 14.62 -3.52 -4.79
CA SER A 22 15.64 -2.48 -4.76
C SER A 22 15.27 -1.35 -3.79
N PRO A 23 16.24 -0.70 -3.12
CA PRO A 23 16.04 0.55 -2.37
C PRO A 23 15.33 1.67 -3.13
N ASP A 24 15.45 1.70 -4.46
CA ASP A 24 14.85 2.72 -5.32
C ASP A 24 13.42 2.36 -5.75
N GLU A 25 13.00 1.09 -5.57
CA GLU A 25 11.63 0.68 -5.89
C GLU A 25 10.64 1.20 -4.84
N THR A 26 9.46 1.61 -5.32
CA THR A 26 8.33 1.95 -4.46
C THR A 26 7.44 0.72 -4.24
N VAL A 27 7.16 0.39 -2.98
CA VAL A 27 6.20 -0.63 -2.59
C VAL A 27 4.88 0.04 -2.24
N ALA A 28 3.88 -0.13 -3.11
CA ALA A 28 2.54 0.34 -2.84
C ALA A 28 1.74 -0.68 -2.02
N ILE A 29 1.00 -0.20 -1.03
CA ILE A 29 0.23 -1.02 -0.11
C ILE A 29 -1.14 -0.37 0.12
N GLY A 30 -2.21 -1.09 -0.17
CA GLY A 30 -3.58 -0.66 0.18
C GLY A 30 -4.26 -1.65 1.11
N GLU A 31 -5.38 -1.24 1.69
CA GLU A 31 -6.21 -2.12 2.53
C GLU A 31 -6.93 -3.18 1.67
N GLY A 32 -7.77 -2.73 0.74
CA GLY A 32 -8.63 -3.57 -0.09
C GLY A 32 -7.90 -4.19 -1.28
N ILE A 33 -8.18 -5.47 -1.54
CA ILE A 33 -7.63 -6.18 -2.71
C ILE A 33 -8.08 -5.56 -4.03
N GLU A 34 -9.34 -5.12 -4.10
CA GLU A 34 -9.91 -4.53 -5.32
C GLU A 34 -9.20 -3.22 -5.65
N THR A 35 -9.10 -2.30 -4.68
CA THR A 35 -8.36 -1.03 -4.79
C THR A 35 -6.93 -1.26 -5.29
N CYS A 36 -6.23 -2.23 -4.70
CA CYS A 36 -4.87 -2.56 -5.09
C CYS A 36 -4.79 -3.18 -6.50
N LEU A 37 -5.78 -3.98 -6.91
CA LEU A 37 -5.84 -4.57 -8.24
C LEU A 37 -6.06 -3.51 -9.31
N SER A 38 -6.94 -2.54 -9.07
CA SER A 38 -7.13 -1.40 -9.97
C SER A 38 -5.85 -0.62 -10.20
N VAL A 39 -5.13 -0.28 -9.13
CA VAL A 39 -3.82 0.37 -9.26
C VAL A 39 -2.79 -0.55 -9.95
N ALA A 40 -2.85 -1.87 -9.75
CA ALA A 40 -1.95 -2.81 -10.42
C ALA A 40 -2.14 -2.86 -11.93
N LEU A 41 -3.38 -2.65 -12.40
CA LEU A 41 -3.72 -2.56 -13.82
C LEU A 41 -3.32 -1.21 -14.40
N ALA A 42 -3.59 -0.11 -13.69
CA ALA A 42 -3.29 1.25 -14.15
C ALA A 42 -1.79 1.60 -14.10
N CYS A 43 -1.04 1.03 -13.15
CA CYS A 43 0.37 1.31 -12.92
C CYS A 43 1.20 0.03 -13.00
N PRO A 44 1.50 -0.46 -14.23
CA PRO A 44 2.17 -1.73 -14.47
C PRO A 44 3.68 -1.72 -14.17
N ASP A 45 4.20 -0.68 -13.52
CA ASP A 45 5.59 -0.65 -13.05
C ASP A 45 5.68 -0.67 -11.52
N LEU A 46 4.55 -0.48 -10.83
CA LEU A 46 4.47 -0.41 -9.39
C LEU A 46 4.44 -1.81 -8.77
N ARG A 47 5.16 -2.00 -7.66
CA ARG A 47 5.06 -3.19 -6.82
C ARG A 47 3.89 -3.01 -5.86
N ILE A 48 2.95 -3.94 -5.82
CA ILE A 48 1.67 -3.74 -5.11
C ILE A 48 1.34 -4.91 -4.19
N LEU A 49 0.99 -4.56 -2.95
CA LEU A 49 0.56 -5.45 -1.88
C LEU A 49 -0.84 -5.02 -1.38
N ALA A 50 -1.68 -5.98 -1.01
CA ALA A 50 -2.92 -5.74 -0.28
C ALA A 50 -2.80 -6.22 1.16
N ALA A 51 -3.10 -5.35 2.12
CA ALA A 51 -2.97 -5.58 3.56
C ALA A 51 -4.17 -6.29 4.19
N ILE A 52 -5.30 -6.37 3.47
CA ILE A 52 -6.58 -6.96 3.90
C ILE A 52 -7.30 -6.10 4.96
N SER A 53 -6.58 -5.36 5.82
CA SER A 53 -7.15 -4.41 6.78
C SER A 53 -6.22 -3.23 7.10
N LEU A 54 -6.77 -2.10 7.55
CA LEU A 54 -5.99 -0.97 8.08
C LEU A 54 -5.06 -1.38 9.23
N ALA A 55 -5.53 -2.28 10.11
CA ALA A 55 -4.71 -2.79 11.21
C ALA A 55 -3.47 -3.55 10.72
N ASN A 56 -3.59 -4.27 9.58
CA ASN A 56 -2.45 -4.95 8.98
C ASN A 56 -1.53 -3.99 8.21
N LEU A 57 -2.08 -2.93 7.62
CA LEU A 57 -1.39 -2.01 6.71
C LEU A 57 -0.04 -1.52 7.23
N GLY A 58 0.02 -1.11 8.51
CA GLY A 58 1.27 -0.67 9.15
C GLY A 58 2.13 -1.78 9.77
N THR A 59 1.62 -3.01 9.87
CA THR A 59 2.33 -4.12 10.51
C THR A 59 2.99 -5.10 9.52
N ILE A 60 2.76 -4.91 8.21
CA ILE A 60 3.40 -5.71 7.16
C ILE A 60 4.91 -5.65 7.32
N ARG A 61 5.52 -6.84 7.34
CA ARG A 61 6.97 -7.00 7.35
C ARG A 61 7.49 -6.89 5.92
N LEU A 62 8.15 -5.78 5.63
CA LEU A 62 8.88 -5.58 4.39
C LEU A 62 10.38 -5.83 4.63
N PRO A 63 11.13 -6.27 3.61
CA PRO A 63 12.59 -6.29 3.67
C PRO A 63 13.15 -4.88 3.95
N ASP A 64 14.33 -4.80 4.56
CA ASP A 64 14.98 -3.51 4.87
C ASP A 64 15.32 -2.69 3.62
N ALA A 65 15.47 -3.36 2.47
CA ALA A 65 15.63 -2.70 1.17
C ALA A 65 14.35 -1.99 0.69
N ALA A 66 13.17 -2.30 1.23
CA ALA A 66 11.93 -1.59 0.86
C ALA A 66 11.85 -0.24 1.60
N ARG A 67 12.57 0.76 1.09
CA ARG A 67 12.69 2.09 1.73
C ARG A 67 11.53 3.01 1.38
N ASN A 68 10.95 2.87 0.19
CA ASN A 68 9.89 3.74 -0.29
C ASN A 68 8.54 3.02 -0.23
N VAL A 69 7.63 3.52 0.60
CA VAL A 69 6.28 2.98 0.77
C VAL A 69 5.25 3.99 0.28
N LEU A 70 4.37 3.54 -0.61
CA LEU A 70 3.20 4.30 -1.04
C LEU A 70 1.95 3.67 -0.44
N ILE A 71 1.28 4.35 0.48
CA ILE A 71 -0.01 3.89 0.99
C ILE A 71 -1.11 4.30 0.02
N LEU A 72 -1.88 3.32 -0.45
CA LEU A 72 -3.10 3.52 -1.24
C LEU A 72 -4.27 3.62 -0.28
N ALA A 73 -4.75 4.83 -0.04
CA ALA A 73 -5.84 5.11 0.89
C ALA A 73 -7.11 5.47 0.13
N ASP A 74 -8.25 4.97 0.59
CA ASP A 74 -9.56 5.41 0.12
C ASP A 74 -9.87 6.80 0.69
N ARG A 75 -10.76 7.54 0.03
CA ARG A 75 -11.28 8.84 0.52
C ARG A 75 -12.35 8.63 1.59
N ASP A 76 -12.02 7.91 2.65
CA ASP A 76 -12.88 7.78 3.82
C ASP A 76 -12.55 8.87 4.84
N SER A 77 -13.54 9.74 5.10
CA SER A 77 -13.44 10.81 6.10
C SER A 77 -13.84 10.37 7.51
N SER A 78 -14.16 9.09 7.72
CA SER A 78 -14.46 8.57 9.05
C SER A 78 -13.25 8.74 9.98
N PRO A 79 -13.45 9.17 11.24
CA PRO A 79 -12.35 9.31 12.20
C PRO A 79 -11.56 8.01 12.38
N GLN A 80 -12.23 6.86 12.31
CA GLN A 80 -11.63 5.54 12.44
C GLN A 80 -10.68 5.24 11.27
N ALA A 81 -11.07 5.54 10.03
CA ALA A 81 -10.21 5.35 8.87
C ALA A 81 -9.00 6.28 8.91
N GLN A 82 -9.19 7.54 9.28
CA GLN A 82 -8.11 8.53 9.41
C GLN A 82 -7.09 8.10 10.47
N GLN A 83 -7.55 7.72 11.67
CA GLN A 83 -6.67 7.22 12.73
C GLN A 83 -5.95 5.94 12.32
N GLY A 84 -6.62 5.03 11.61
CA GLY A 84 -6.02 3.81 11.08
C GLY A 84 -4.90 4.10 10.09
N LEU A 85 -5.13 5.04 9.17
CA LEU A 85 -4.15 5.49 8.19
C LEU A 85 -2.94 6.18 8.86
N GLU A 86 -3.17 7.13 9.76
CA GLU A 86 -2.12 7.83 10.51
C GLU A 86 -1.24 6.85 11.28
N LYS A 87 -1.87 5.87 11.94
CA LYS A 87 -1.15 4.81 12.66
C LYS A 87 -0.31 3.96 11.71
N ALA A 88 -0.84 3.60 10.54
CA ALA A 88 -0.10 2.82 9.55
C ALA A 88 1.10 3.59 9.00
N VAL A 89 0.93 4.89 8.69
CA VAL A 89 2.01 5.79 8.28
C VAL A 89 3.09 5.85 9.35
N ALA A 90 2.71 6.11 10.61
CA ALA A 90 3.65 6.19 11.72
C ALA A 90 4.46 4.90 11.91
N GLN A 91 3.83 3.73 11.77
CA GLN A 91 4.51 2.44 11.89
C GLN A 91 5.56 2.19 10.79
N HIS A 92 5.29 2.61 9.55
CA HIS A 92 6.27 2.52 8.46
C HIS A 92 7.42 3.50 8.64
N ILE A 93 7.13 4.73 9.07
CA ILE A 93 8.17 5.72 9.39
C ILE A 93 9.08 5.23 10.52
N GLN A 94 8.49 4.71 11.61
CA GLN A 94 9.25 4.13 12.73
C GLN A 94 10.15 2.95 12.31
N ALA A 95 9.78 2.25 11.24
CA ALA A 95 10.58 1.18 10.66
C ALA A 95 11.63 1.69 9.65
N GLY A 96 11.89 3.00 9.59
CA GLY A 96 12.94 3.60 8.77
C GLY A 96 12.58 3.80 7.30
N ARG A 97 11.28 3.84 6.96
CA ARG A 97 10.80 3.97 5.58
C ARG A 97 10.31 5.39 5.30
N SER A 98 10.52 5.83 4.06
CA SER A 98 9.88 7.02 3.51
C SER A 98 8.46 6.65 3.08
N VAL A 99 7.46 7.38 3.57
CA VAL A 99 6.04 7.07 3.33
C VAL A 99 5.38 8.22 2.58
N SER A 100 4.68 7.89 1.50
CA SER A 100 3.75 8.78 0.81
C SER A 100 2.35 8.18 0.83
N VAL A 101 1.32 9.00 0.72
CA VAL A 101 -0.08 8.56 0.65
C VAL A 101 -0.67 9.03 -0.68
N ALA A 102 -1.22 8.09 -1.44
CA ALA A 102 -2.05 8.39 -2.60
C ALA A 102 -3.52 8.12 -2.26
N MET A 103 -4.37 9.04 -2.70
CA MET A 103 -5.83 8.91 -2.65
C MET A 103 -6.39 9.00 -4.07
N PRO A 104 -7.56 8.41 -4.35
CA PRO A 104 -8.20 8.55 -5.64
C PRO A 104 -8.52 10.04 -5.96
N PRO A 105 -8.82 10.37 -7.24
CA PRO A 105 -9.29 11.69 -7.64
C PRO A 105 -10.44 12.23 -6.76
N LYS A 106 -10.57 13.56 -6.68
CA LYS A 106 -11.69 14.19 -5.95
C LYS A 106 -13.01 13.73 -6.56
N GLY A 107 -13.97 13.36 -5.72
CA GLY A 107 -15.29 12.88 -6.13
C GLY A 107 -15.41 11.36 -6.29
N GLN A 108 -14.31 10.61 -6.17
CA GLN A 108 -14.31 9.14 -6.17
C GLN A 108 -13.97 8.61 -4.78
N LYS A 109 -14.65 7.54 -4.35
CA LYS A 109 -14.48 7.00 -3.01
C LYS A 109 -13.20 6.17 -2.89
N ASP A 110 -12.95 5.32 -3.87
CA ASP A 110 -11.78 4.43 -3.95
C ASP A 110 -11.15 4.46 -5.35
N PHE A 111 -10.05 3.73 -5.54
CA PHE A 111 -9.37 3.66 -6.85
C PHE A 111 -10.13 2.81 -7.89
N ASN A 112 -11.07 1.96 -7.50
CA ASN A 112 -11.86 1.18 -8.46
C ASN A 112 -12.90 2.06 -9.14
N ASP A 113 -13.50 2.99 -8.41
CA ASP A 113 -14.38 4.01 -8.96
C ASP A 113 -13.66 4.89 -10.00
N ALA A 114 -12.33 4.97 -9.96
CA ALA A 114 -11.51 5.71 -10.92
C ALA A 114 -11.36 5.06 -12.28
N LEU A 115 -11.57 3.74 -12.36
CA LEU A 115 -11.37 2.95 -13.59
C LEU A 115 -12.70 2.58 -14.28
N LYS A 116 -13.83 3.08 -13.78
CA LYS A 116 -15.14 2.93 -14.41
C LYS A 116 -15.33 3.88 -15.58
#